data_AF-A0A1B6D0Y7-F1
#
_entry.id   AF-A0A1B6D0Y7-F1
#
_cell.length_a   1.000
_cell.length_b   1.000
_cell.length_c   1.000
_cell.angle_alpha   90.00
_cell.angle_beta   90.00
_cell.angle_gamma   90.00
#
_symmetry.space_group_name_H-M   'P 1'
#
loop_
_entity.id
_entity.type
_entity.pdbx_description
1 polymer ?
#
loop_
_entity_poly.entity_id
_entity_poly.type
_entity_poly.pdbx_seq_one_letter_code
_entity_poly.pdbx_strand_id
1 'polypeptide(L)'
;MHRVVMIEKGLVEWLISFLSTDHNKIYSLEYSTALFMNLCLHEDARRRCPTTVLKLLTDLMSTQHIQVLPVIAGALYCLLSRDDMNAAASKMNLNQVLASHLENGGLDSSIRKQIETLMKVHAGEIPVDCVQMVCEETQEDELDDPEFLERELDDDDPIHALVGEAEGRKLLETQYKKKLPSHNNACSTSDASAKQEVNISVLPTTPRSRPPTQEK
;
A
#
# COMPACT_ATOMS: atom_id res chain seq x y z
N MET A 1 6.99 9.66 7.79
CA MET A 1 6.59 9.41 9.21
C MET A 1 5.69 8.19 9.37
N HIS A 2 4.88 7.85 8.35
CA HIS A 2 3.89 6.78 8.41
C HIS A 2 4.47 5.37 8.60
N ARG A 3 5.58 5.02 7.94
CA ARG A 3 6.22 3.70 8.04
C ARG A 3 6.58 3.28 9.48
N VAL A 4 7.14 4.19 10.28
CA VAL A 4 7.53 3.90 11.67
C VAL A 4 6.29 3.58 12.52
N VAL A 5 5.22 4.37 12.35
CA VAL A 5 3.93 4.12 13.02
C VAL A 5 3.36 2.75 12.63
N MET A 6 3.42 2.38 11.35
CA MET A 6 2.97 1.07 10.87
C MET A 6 3.76 -0.08 11.53
N ILE A 7 5.08 0.06 11.64
CA ILE A 7 5.94 -0.93 12.31
C ILE A 7 5.57 -1.03 13.80
N GLU A 8 5.43 0.10 14.49
CA GLU A 8 5.04 0.13 15.91
C GLU A 8 3.68 -0.52 16.18
N LYS A 9 2.74 -0.38 15.24
CA LYS A 9 1.40 -0.99 15.30
C LYS A 9 1.39 -2.49 14.97
N GLY A 10 2.54 -3.10 14.68
CA GLY A 10 2.65 -4.53 14.41
C GLY A 10 2.22 -4.94 13.00
N LEU A 11 2.32 -4.01 12.03
CA LEU A 11 1.89 -4.28 10.66
C LEU A 11 2.80 -5.29 9.95
N VAL A 12 4.05 -5.42 10.37
CA VAL A 12 5.01 -6.39 9.81
C VAL A 12 4.51 -7.82 10.06
N GLU A 13 4.21 -8.14 11.31
CA GLU A 13 3.73 -9.47 11.73
C GLU A 13 2.37 -9.78 11.09
N TRP A 14 1.49 -8.77 11.02
CA TRP A 14 0.20 -8.90 10.36
C TRP A 14 0.35 -9.19 8.87
N LEU A 15 1.22 -8.47 8.15
CA LEU A 15 1.47 -8.69 6.71
C LEU A 15 2.03 -10.08 6.43
N ILE A 16 2.97 -10.55 7.25
CA ILE A 16 3.53 -11.91 7.10
C ILE A 16 2.43 -12.96 7.28
N SER A 17 1.57 -12.80 8.28
CA SER A 17 0.42 -13.68 8.48
C SER A 17 -0.55 -13.62 7.30
N PHE A 18 -0.89 -12.41 6.85
CA PHE A 18 -1.82 -12.18 5.75
C PHE A 18 -1.34 -12.83 4.44
N LEU A 19 -0.09 -12.55 4.05
CA LEU A 19 0.54 -13.10 2.85
C LEU A 19 0.63 -14.64 2.90
N SER A 20 0.78 -15.22 4.09
CA SER A 20 0.81 -16.68 4.27
C SER A 20 -0.55 -17.36 4.10
N THR A 21 -1.66 -16.64 4.32
CA THR A 21 -3.01 -17.23 4.34
C THR A 21 -3.90 -16.84 3.18
N ASP A 22 -3.77 -15.62 2.65
CA ASP A 22 -4.71 -15.08 1.65
C ASP A 22 -3.99 -14.21 0.62
N HIS A 23 -3.71 -14.80 -0.54
CA HIS A 23 -3.15 -14.12 -1.70
C HIS A 23 -3.95 -14.42 -2.98
N ASN A 24 -5.22 -14.80 -2.85
CA ASN A 24 -6.06 -15.20 -3.98
C ASN A 24 -6.38 -14.05 -4.95
N LYS A 25 -6.28 -12.80 -4.49
CA LYS A 25 -6.51 -11.61 -5.29
C LYS A 25 -5.18 -10.96 -5.64
N ILE A 26 -4.91 -10.85 -6.94
CA ILE A 26 -3.66 -10.31 -7.51
C ILE A 26 -3.36 -8.91 -6.96
N TYR A 27 -4.35 -8.01 -6.99
CA TYR A 27 -4.19 -6.65 -6.47
C TYR A 27 -3.84 -6.64 -4.98
N SER A 28 -4.49 -7.47 -4.17
CA SER A 28 -4.19 -7.56 -2.73
C SER A 28 -2.76 -8.05 -2.48
N LEU A 29 -2.28 -9.00 -3.28
CA LEU A 29 -0.91 -9.50 -3.20
C LEU A 29 0.10 -8.43 -3.62
N GLU A 30 -0.14 -7.69 -4.70
CA GLU A 30 0.73 -6.61 -5.18
C GLU A 30 0.90 -5.52 -4.12
N TYR A 31 -0.19 -4.96 -3.61
CA TYR A 31 -0.12 -3.91 -2.59
C TYR A 31 0.48 -4.41 -1.28
N SER A 32 0.15 -5.63 -0.86
CA SER A 32 0.66 -6.18 0.41
C SER A 32 2.16 -6.48 0.34
N THR A 33 2.65 -7.01 -0.78
CA THR A 33 4.08 -7.25 -0.98
C THR A 33 4.84 -5.94 -1.14
N ALA A 34 4.29 -4.95 -1.84
CA ALA A 34 4.88 -3.61 -1.97
C ALA A 34 5.00 -2.92 -0.61
N LEU A 35 3.92 -2.91 0.18
CA LEU A 35 3.94 -2.38 1.53
C LEU A 35 4.95 -3.12 2.40
N PHE A 36 4.96 -4.45 2.37
CA PHE A 36 5.90 -5.26 3.14
C PHE A 36 7.36 -4.95 2.80
N MET A 37 7.68 -4.81 1.50
CA MET A 37 9.00 -4.42 1.03
C MET A 37 9.38 -3.02 1.54
N ASN A 38 8.47 -2.04 1.45
CA ASN A 38 8.69 -0.69 1.96
C ASN A 38 8.98 -0.67 3.47
N LEU A 39 8.27 -1.50 4.26
CA LEU A 39 8.55 -1.64 5.68
C LEU A 39 9.97 -2.20 5.90
N CYS A 40 10.39 -3.22 5.13
CA CYS A 40 11.71 -3.86 5.23
C CYS A 40 12.91 -2.94 4.91
N LEU A 41 12.69 -1.77 4.33
CA LEU A 41 13.72 -0.73 4.21
C LEU A 41 14.15 -0.20 5.59
N HIS A 42 13.26 -0.26 6.59
CA HIS A 42 13.55 0.13 7.97
C HIS A 42 14.15 -1.03 8.78
N GLU A 43 15.21 -0.76 9.53
CA GLU A 43 15.94 -1.79 10.30
C GLU A 43 15.04 -2.49 11.34
N ASP A 44 14.20 -1.75 12.07
CA ASP A 44 13.29 -2.34 13.06
C ASP A 44 12.28 -3.32 12.45
N ALA A 45 11.78 -3.04 11.24
CA ALA A 45 10.90 -3.97 10.54
C ALA A 45 11.66 -5.26 10.22
N ARG A 46 12.89 -5.12 9.68
CA ARG A 46 13.74 -6.28 9.40
C ARG A 46 13.95 -7.11 10.64
N ARG A 47 14.29 -6.50 11.79
CA ARG A 47 14.55 -7.19 13.06
C ARG A 47 13.33 -8.00 13.55
N ARG A 48 12.12 -7.51 13.33
CA ARG A 48 10.87 -8.20 13.70
C ARG A 48 10.53 -9.37 12.77
N CYS A 49 11.09 -9.43 11.57
CA CYS A 49 10.84 -10.53 10.65
C CYS A 49 11.43 -11.86 11.16
N PRO A 50 10.63 -12.93 11.25
CA PRO A 50 11.12 -14.29 11.53
C PRO A 50 11.77 -14.91 10.29
N THR A 51 12.65 -15.89 10.48
CA THR A 51 13.28 -16.63 9.37
C THR A 51 12.28 -17.34 8.44
N THR A 52 11.09 -17.68 8.94
CA THR A 52 10.01 -18.29 8.14
C THR A 52 9.53 -17.39 7.01
N VAL A 53 9.73 -16.07 7.10
CA VAL A 53 9.40 -15.14 6.02
C VAL A 53 10.17 -15.42 4.74
N LEU A 54 11.38 -15.97 4.83
CA LEU A 54 12.19 -16.31 3.66
C LEU A 54 11.51 -17.38 2.82
N LYS A 55 10.93 -18.39 3.47
CA LYS A 55 10.14 -19.42 2.80
C LYS A 55 8.91 -18.81 2.14
N LEU A 56 8.16 -17.98 2.86
CA LEU A 56 6.99 -17.27 2.31
C LEU A 56 7.35 -16.49 1.05
N LEU A 57 8.41 -15.67 1.09
CA LEU A 57 8.84 -14.88 -0.06
C LEU A 57 9.31 -15.76 -1.23
N THR A 58 10.00 -16.86 -0.94
CA THR A 58 10.46 -17.84 -1.94
C THR A 58 9.27 -18.55 -2.62
N ASP A 59 8.26 -18.93 -1.84
CA ASP A 59 7.02 -19.52 -2.35
C ASP A 59 6.27 -18.49 -3.21
N LEU A 60 6.25 -17.22 -2.81
CA LEU A 60 5.64 -16.13 -3.59
C LEU A 60 6.39 -15.84 -4.91
N MET A 61 7.72 -15.95 -4.96
CA MET A 61 8.47 -15.85 -6.22
C MET A 61 8.05 -16.93 -7.22
N SER A 62 7.67 -18.11 -6.72
CA SER A 62 7.23 -19.25 -7.54
C SER A 62 5.81 -19.10 -8.07
N THR A 63 5.11 -18.01 -7.75
CA THR A 63 3.78 -17.73 -8.29
C THR A 63 3.84 -17.28 -9.75
N GLN A 64 2.72 -17.37 -10.47
CA GLN A 64 2.62 -16.91 -11.86
C GLN A 64 2.65 -15.38 -12.00
N HIS A 65 2.70 -14.64 -10.89
CA HIS A 65 2.60 -13.18 -10.88
C HIS A 65 3.98 -12.53 -11.01
N ILE A 66 4.46 -12.41 -12.24
CA ILE A 66 5.77 -11.82 -12.54
C ILE A 66 5.88 -10.36 -12.03
N GLN A 67 4.76 -9.63 -11.92
CA GLN A 67 4.73 -8.24 -11.47
C GLN A 67 5.17 -8.05 -10.01
N VAL A 68 4.95 -9.04 -9.14
CA VAL A 68 5.38 -8.93 -7.72
C VAL A 68 6.83 -9.38 -7.51
N LEU A 69 7.44 -10.03 -8.51
CA LEU A 69 8.77 -10.61 -8.39
C LEU A 69 9.85 -9.55 -8.08
N PRO A 70 9.88 -8.36 -8.71
CA PRO A 70 10.83 -7.30 -8.36
C PRO A 70 10.71 -6.85 -6.90
N VAL A 71 9.48 -6.74 -6.41
CA VAL A 71 9.18 -6.32 -5.04
C VAL A 71 9.64 -7.38 -4.04
N ILE A 72 9.37 -8.65 -4.33
CA ILE A 72 9.79 -9.78 -3.50
C ILE A 72 11.33 -9.90 -3.48
N ALA A 73 11.98 -9.76 -4.64
CA ALA A 73 13.45 -9.75 -4.72
C ALA A 73 14.04 -8.61 -3.90
N GLY A 74 13.39 -7.44 -3.90
CA GLY A 74 13.77 -6.32 -3.05
C GLY A 74 13.58 -6.55 -1.55
N ALA A 75 12.48 -7.19 -1.15
CA ALA A 75 12.27 -7.58 0.24
C ALA A 75 13.31 -8.61 0.70
N LEU A 76 13.61 -9.61 -0.13
CA LEU A 76 14.66 -10.61 0.15
C LEU A 76 16.01 -9.93 0.30
N TYR A 77 16.36 -9.01 -0.60
CA TYR A 77 17.59 -8.24 -0.50
C TYR A 77 17.72 -7.54 0.87
N CYS A 78 16.67 -6.81 1.28
CA CYS A 78 16.64 -6.12 2.55
C CYS A 78 16.83 -7.10 3.71
N LEU A 79 16.18 -8.27 3.69
CA LEU A 79 16.27 -9.24 4.78
C LEU A 79 17.62 -9.95 4.84
N LEU A 80 18.22 -10.27 3.69
CA LEU A 80 19.53 -10.92 3.58
C LEU A 80 20.69 -10.03 4.05
N SER A 81 20.45 -8.73 4.27
CA SER A 81 21.40 -7.84 4.97
C SER A 81 21.77 -8.34 6.36
N ARG A 82 20.92 -9.14 7.00
CA ARG A 82 21.19 -9.75 8.30
C ARG A 82 21.84 -11.12 8.13
N ASP A 83 22.96 -11.35 8.82
CA ASP A 83 23.70 -12.61 8.76
C ASP A 83 22.86 -13.84 9.12
N ASP A 84 21.96 -13.71 10.10
CA ASP A 84 21.10 -14.80 10.54
C ASP A 84 20.05 -15.19 9.49
N MET A 85 19.48 -14.21 8.80
CA MET A 85 18.61 -14.42 7.65
C MET A 85 19.39 -15.02 6.47
N ASN A 86 20.59 -14.51 6.20
CA ASN A 86 21.42 -15.00 5.12
C ASN A 86 21.80 -16.48 5.31
N ALA A 87 22.21 -16.85 6.52
CA ALA A 87 22.49 -18.24 6.88
C ALA A 87 21.25 -19.15 6.80
N ALA A 88 20.06 -18.63 7.15
CA ALA A 88 18.80 -19.37 7.00
C ALA A 88 18.45 -19.59 5.53
N ALA A 89 18.63 -18.58 4.68
CA ALA A 89 18.40 -18.67 3.23
C ALA A 89 19.31 -19.69 2.55
N SER A 90 20.58 -19.79 2.98
CA SER A 90 21.50 -20.82 2.47
C SER A 90 21.00 -22.23 2.77
N LYS A 91 20.41 -22.46 3.95
CA LYS A 91 19.80 -23.75 4.32
C LYS A 91 18.53 -24.07 3.53
N MET A 92 17.87 -23.04 2.99
CA MET A 92 16.64 -23.17 2.19
C MET A 92 16.92 -23.33 0.69
N ASN A 93 18.19 -23.39 0.27
CA ASN A 93 18.59 -23.46 -1.15
C ASN A 93 18.05 -22.29 -2.00
N LEU A 94 18.01 -21.07 -1.43
CA LEU A 94 17.52 -19.89 -2.12
C LEU A 94 18.20 -19.69 -3.49
N ASN A 95 19.51 -19.90 -3.59
CA ASN A 95 20.26 -19.84 -4.85
C ASN A 95 19.70 -20.75 -5.95
N GLN A 96 19.25 -21.95 -5.60
CA GLN A 96 18.69 -22.88 -6.58
C GLN A 96 17.35 -22.37 -7.11
N VAL A 97 16.51 -21.80 -6.24
CA VAL A 97 15.24 -21.20 -6.63
C VAL A 97 15.48 -20.01 -7.56
N LEU A 98 16.38 -19.09 -7.18
CA LEU A 98 16.72 -17.93 -8.00
C LEU A 98 17.29 -18.34 -9.37
N ALA A 99 18.17 -19.35 -9.43
CA ALA A 99 18.70 -19.89 -10.67
C ALA A 99 17.59 -20.44 -11.58
N SER A 100 16.64 -21.20 -11.01
CA SER A 100 15.50 -21.75 -11.77
C SER A 100 14.65 -20.64 -12.42
N HIS A 101 14.46 -19.50 -11.75
CA HIS A 101 13.75 -18.35 -12.34
C HIS A 101 14.50 -17.72 -13.50
N LEU A 102 15.84 -17.64 -13.44
CA LEU A 102 16.65 -17.10 -14.53
C LEU A 102 16.62 -18.00 -15.77
N GLU A 103 16.56 -19.31 -15.58
CA GLU A 103 16.53 -20.33 -16.64
C GLU A 103 15.16 -20.41 -17.35
N ASN A 104 14.06 -20.12 -16.65
CA ASN A 104 12.69 -20.24 -17.17
C ASN A 104 12.33 -19.26 -18.32
N GLY A 105 13.24 -18.39 -18.76
CA GLY A 105 13.18 -17.74 -20.07
C GLY A 105 12.09 -16.68 -20.32
N GLY A 106 11.36 -16.24 -19.29
CA GLY A 106 10.23 -15.29 -19.44
C GLY A 106 10.36 -13.96 -18.69
N LEU A 107 11.52 -13.70 -18.07
CA LEU A 107 11.74 -12.49 -17.27
C LEU A 107 12.26 -11.36 -18.14
N ASP A 108 11.73 -10.16 -17.91
CA ASP A 108 12.29 -8.93 -18.45
C ASP A 108 13.76 -8.75 -18.01
N SER A 109 14.54 -8.06 -18.83
CA SER A 109 15.97 -7.81 -18.61
C SER A 109 16.25 -7.13 -17.27
N SER A 110 15.37 -6.20 -16.85
CA SER A 110 15.50 -5.50 -15.57
C SER A 110 15.32 -6.44 -14.37
N ILE A 111 14.28 -7.26 -14.41
CA ILE A 111 13.94 -8.23 -13.36
C ILE A 111 15.04 -9.30 -13.25
N ARG A 112 15.52 -9.79 -14.39
CA ARG A 112 16.65 -10.71 -14.48
C ARG A 112 17.88 -10.16 -13.75
N LYS A 113 18.27 -8.92 -14.05
CA LYS A 113 19.41 -8.26 -13.41
C LYS A 113 19.21 -8.10 -11.90
N GLN A 114 17.99 -7.87 -11.45
CA GLN A 114 17.67 -7.76 -10.02
C GLN A 114 17.86 -9.11 -9.31
N ILE A 115 17.39 -10.21 -9.90
CA ILE A 115 17.60 -11.57 -9.37
C ILE A 115 19.09 -11.92 -9.34
N GLU A 116 19.84 -11.63 -10.41
CA GLU A 116 21.29 -11.86 -10.46
C GLU A 116 22.01 -11.07 -9.36
N THR A 117 21.58 -9.83 -9.11
CA THR A 117 22.15 -9.01 -8.04
C THR A 117 21.83 -9.61 -6.66
N LEU A 118 20.59 -10.08 -6.46
CA LEU A 118 20.20 -10.78 -5.23
C LEU A 118 21.05 -12.03 -4.98
N MET A 119 21.35 -12.82 -6.02
CA MET A 119 22.23 -13.99 -5.91
C MET A 119 23.65 -13.60 -5.49
N LYS A 120 24.22 -12.55 -6.09
CA LYS A 120 25.56 -12.05 -5.72
C LYS A 120 25.63 -11.53 -4.29
N VAL A 121 24.57 -10.88 -3.84
CA VAL A 121 24.43 -10.40 -2.45
C VAL A 121 24.35 -11.58 -1.49
N HIS A 122 23.52 -12.59 -1.80
CA HIS A 122 23.41 -13.80 -1.01
C HIS A 122 24.75 -14.56 -0.91
N ALA A 123 25.52 -14.57 -2.01
CA ALA A 123 26.87 -15.16 -2.07
C ALA A 123 27.94 -14.34 -1.33
N GLY A 124 27.64 -13.11 -0.88
CA GLY A 124 28.59 -12.22 -0.23
C GLY A 124 29.59 -11.56 -1.20
N GLU A 125 29.33 -11.59 -2.51
CA GLU A 125 30.18 -10.97 -3.52
C GLU A 125 30.03 -9.45 -3.57
N ILE A 126 28.85 -8.94 -3.17
CA ILE A 126 28.50 -7.52 -3.20
C ILE A 126 27.97 -7.11 -1.81
N PRO A 127 28.47 -6.01 -1.22
CA PRO A 127 27.90 -5.46 0.01
C PRO A 127 26.46 -4.99 -0.19
N VAL A 128 25.64 -5.16 0.85
CA VAL A 128 24.23 -4.74 0.87
C VAL A 128 24.06 -3.21 0.91
N ASP A 129 25.15 -2.46 0.97
CA ASP A 129 25.11 -0.99 0.88
C ASP A 129 25.37 -0.49 -0.55
N CYS A 130 25.81 -1.38 -1.46
CA CYS A 130 26.19 -1.02 -2.83
C CYS A 130 25.08 -1.21 -3.87
N VAL A 131 23.94 -1.78 -3.50
CA VAL A 131 22.84 -1.98 -4.45
C VAL A 131 21.86 -0.83 -4.33
N GLN A 132 21.76 -0.05 -5.40
CA GLN A 132 20.66 0.89 -5.57
C GLN A 132 19.37 0.07 -5.73
N MET A 133 18.55 0.04 -4.68
CA MET A 133 17.21 -0.52 -4.78
C MET A 133 16.41 0.28 -5.80
N VAL A 134 15.63 -0.40 -6.64
CA VAL A 134 14.67 0.23 -7.56
C VAL A 134 13.45 0.71 -6.75
N CYS A 135 13.72 1.58 -5.78
CA CYS A 135 12.74 2.33 -5.03
C CYS A 135 13.40 3.70 -4.87
N GLU A 136 13.28 4.53 -5.90
CA GLU A 136 13.27 5.96 -5.62
C GLU A 136 12.29 6.14 -4.47
N GLU A 137 12.78 6.68 -3.36
CA GLU A 137 11.93 7.32 -2.38
C GLU A 137 11.19 8.40 -3.16
N THR A 138 10.03 8.08 -3.72
CA THR A 138 9.02 9.11 -3.89
C THR A 138 8.79 9.59 -2.47
N GLN A 139 9.27 10.80 -2.20
CA GLN A 139 9.08 11.46 -0.92
C GLN A 139 7.58 11.36 -0.64
N GLU A 140 7.20 10.62 0.41
CA GLU A 140 5.80 10.50 0.85
C GLU A 140 5.17 11.89 1.01
N ASP A 141 6.00 12.91 1.23
CA ASP A 141 5.64 14.32 1.39
C ASP A 141 5.04 14.95 0.11
N GLU A 142 5.26 14.43 -1.09
CA GLU A 142 4.65 14.99 -2.32
C GLU A 142 3.16 14.63 -2.49
N LEU A 143 2.70 13.52 -1.89
CA LEU A 143 1.30 13.08 -1.99
C LEU A 143 0.37 13.73 -0.96
N ASP A 144 0.93 14.31 0.10
CA ASP A 144 0.20 15.11 1.09
C ASP A 144 0.28 16.62 0.79
N ASP A 145 0.98 17.02 -0.29
CA ASP A 145 1.04 18.40 -0.76
C ASP A 145 -0.29 18.76 -1.49
N PRO A 146 -1.11 19.67 -0.94
CA PRO A 146 -2.34 20.11 -1.60
C PRO A 146 -2.07 20.65 -3.02
N GLU A 147 -0.89 21.22 -3.28
CA GLU A 147 -0.53 21.76 -4.60
C GLU A 147 -0.25 20.66 -5.64
N PHE A 148 0.08 19.43 -5.21
CA PHE A 148 0.17 18.26 -6.10
C PHE A 148 -1.21 17.70 -6.41
N LEU A 149 -2.11 17.57 -5.41
CA LEU A 149 -3.50 17.14 -5.63
C LEU A 149 -4.30 18.12 -6.49
N GLU A 150 -4.00 19.42 -6.39
CA GLU A 150 -4.66 20.46 -7.20
C GLU A 150 -4.26 20.41 -8.69
N ARG A 151 -3.10 19.85 -9.06
CA ARG A 151 -2.67 19.75 -10.47
C ARG A 151 -3.47 18.76 -11.32
N GLU A 152 -4.15 17.80 -10.69
CA GLU A 152 -5.05 16.87 -11.40
C GLU A 152 -6.48 17.41 -11.53
N LEU A 153 -6.82 18.51 -10.85
CA LEU A 153 -8.09 19.20 -11.03
C LEU A 153 -7.97 20.13 -12.24
N ASP A 154 -8.63 19.75 -13.34
CA ASP A 154 -8.75 20.60 -14.51
C ASP A 154 -9.66 21.79 -14.16
N ASP A 155 -9.15 23.03 -14.28
CA ASP A 155 -9.93 24.25 -14.06
C ASP A 155 -11.16 24.32 -14.99
N ASP A 156 -11.14 23.58 -16.11
CA ASP A 156 -12.22 23.46 -17.08
C ASP A 156 -13.08 22.19 -16.90
N ASP A 157 -13.12 21.58 -15.70
CA ASP A 157 -14.06 20.48 -15.42
C ASP A 157 -15.52 20.95 -15.68
N PRO A 158 -16.29 20.30 -16.57
CA PRO A 158 -17.65 20.69 -16.93
C PRO A 158 -18.65 20.65 -15.75
N ILE A 159 -18.26 20.17 -14.58
CA ILE A 159 -19.06 20.18 -13.35
C ILE A 159 -19.00 21.57 -12.67
N HIS A 160 -19.66 22.55 -13.29
CA HIS A 160 -19.99 23.81 -12.61
C HIS A 160 -21.42 23.77 -12.08
N ALA A 161 -21.65 24.38 -10.92
CA ALA A 161 -23.00 24.60 -10.40
C ALA A 161 -23.81 25.46 -11.39
N LEU A 162 -25.06 25.10 -11.69
CA LEU A 162 -25.89 25.94 -12.55
C LEU A 162 -26.23 27.26 -11.84
N VAL A 163 -26.56 28.29 -12.63
CA VAL A 163 -27.00 29.60 -12.09
C VAL A 163 -28.16 29.41 -11.11
N GLY A 164 -27.91 29.69 -9.83
CA GLY A 164 -28.88 29.57 -8.74
C GLY A 164 -28.75 28.31 -7.87
N GLU A 165 -27.87 27.38 -8.24
CA GLU A 165 -27.51 26.25 -7.39
C GLU A 165 -26.46 26.67 -6.34
N ALA A 166 -26.46 26.00 -5.19
CA ALA A 166 -25.44 26.22 -4.19
C ALA A 166 -24.20 25.38 -4.53
N GLU A 167 -23.03 25.98 -4.44
CA GLU A 167 -21.74 25.32 -4.71
C GLU A 167 -20.88 25.18 -3.44
N GLY A 168 -19.92 24.26 -3.49
CA GLY A 168 -18.90 24.04 -2.47
C GLY A 168 -19.42 24.09 -1.04
N ARG A 169 -18.86 25.02 -0.25
CA ARG A 169 -19.20 25.20 1.16
C ARG A 169 -20.66 25.59 1.39
N LYS A 170 -21.25 26.40 0.50
CA LYS A 170 -22.64 26.88 0.65
C LYS A 170 -23.64 25.73 0.50
N LEU A 171 -23.38 24.80 -0.43
CA LEU A 171 -24.18 23.57 -0.57
C LEU A 171 -24.10 22.72 0.70
N LEU A 172 -22.88 22.48 1.19
CA LEU A 172 -22.63 21.68 2.39
C LEU A 172 -23.33 22.27 3.63
N GLU A 173 -23.25 23.58 3.81
CA GLU A 173 -23.93 24.25 4.93
C GLU A 173 -25.46 24.29 4.79
N THR A 174 -25.98 24.26 3.56
CA THR A 174 -27.43 24.33 3.32
C THR A 174 -28.08 22.94 3.42
N GLN A 175 -27.45 21.92 2.83
CA GLN A 175 -28.02 20.58 2.68
C GLN A 175 -27.50 19.58 3.72
N TYR A 176 -26.28 19.77 4.22
CA TYR A 176 -25.57 18.78 5.04
C TYR A 176 -25.18 19.27 6.42
N LYS A 177 -25.61 20.47 6.82
CA LYS A 177 -25.39 21.00 8.17
C LYS A 177 -26.19 20.18 9.18
N LYS A 178 -25.55 19.16 9.74
CA LYS A 178 -26.05 18.45 10.91
C LYS A 178 -26.13 19.45 12.05
N LYS A 179 -27.34 19.73 12.55
CA LYS A 179 -27.51 20.37 13.85
C LYS A 179 -27.03 19.36 14.89
N LEU A 180 -25.77 19.46 15.32
CA LEU A 180 -25.34 18.79 16.53
C LEU A 180 -26.18 19.37 17.67
N PRO A 181 -26.89 18.55 18.46
CA PRO A 181 -27.51 19.03 19.69
C PRO A 181 -26.39 19.66 20.54
N SER A 182 -26.58 20.92 20.89
CA SER A 182 -25.67 21.65 21.77
C SER A 182 -25.71 20.94 23.12
N HIS A 183 -24.72 20.08 23.39
CA HIS A 183 -24.48 19.58 24.74
C HIS A 183 -23.87 20.72 25.55
N ASN A 184 -24.73 21.65 25.99
CA ASN A 184 -24.42 22.45 27.16
C ASN A 184 -24.37 21.47 28.34
N ASN A 185 -23.17 21.18 28.81
CA ASN A 185 -22.96 20.31 29.97
C ASN A 185 -23.66 20.90 31.20
N ALA A 186 -24.69 20.22 31.67
CA ALA A 186 -25.02 20.16 33.08
C ALA A 186 -25.16 18.69 33.45
N CYS A 187 -24.15 18.19 34.16
CA CYS A 187 -24.20 16.92 34.86
C CYS A 187 -25.41 16.91 35.80
N SER A 188 -26.37 16.04 35.55
CA SER A 188 -27.36 15.59 36.54
C SER A 188 -27.85 14.21 36.14
N THR A 189 -27.82 13.35 37.14
CA THR A 189 -28.00 11.90 37.15
C THR A 189 -29.36 11.40 36.64
N SER A 190 -29.37 10.09 36.35
CA SER A 190 -30.47 9.11 36.24
C SER A 190 -31.13 8.89 34.87
N ASP A 191 -30.88 7.68 34.36
CA ASP A 191 -31.77 6.75 33.66
C ASP A 191 -32.74 7.29 32.60
N ALA A 192 -32.50 6.93 31.34
CA ALA A 192 -33.35 6.02 30.57
C ALA A 192 -33.03 6.12 29.06
N SER A 193 -32.74 4.94 28.49
CA SER A 193 -32.93 4.51 27.11
C SER A 193 -33.63 5.50 26.15
N ALA A 194 -32.90 6.02 25.17
CA ALA A 194 -33.45 6.46 23.89
C ALA A 194 -32.39 6.36 22.80
N LYS A 195 -32.43 5.25 22.05
CA LYS A 195 -31.73 5.12 20.77
C LYS A 195 -32.33 6.16 19.81
N GLN A 196 -31.57 7.19 19.48
CA GLN A 196 -31.94 8.09 18.38
C GLN A 196 -31.10 7.69 17.17
N GLU A 197 -31.65 6.77 16.37
CA GLU A 197 -31.13 6.46 15.05
C GLU A 197 -31.16 7.72 14.19
N VAL A 198 -30.00 8.32 13.97
CA VAL A 198 -29.83 9.36 12.97
C VAL A 198 -29.78 8.64 11.62
N ASN A 199 -30.93 8.53 10.96
CA ASN A 199 -31.03 8.03 9.60
C ASN A 199 -30.39 9.03 8.64
N ILE A 200 -29.09 8.88 8.39
CA ILE A 200 -28.35 9.60 7.35
C ILE A 200 -28.47 8.76 6.08
N SER A 201 -29.64 8.78 5.45
CA SER A 201 -29.78 8.21 4.11
C SER A 201 -29.29 9.24 3.10
N VAL A 202 -27.97 9.31 2.92
CA VAL A 202 -27.37 9.98 1.76
C VAL A 202 -26.72 8.88 0.94
N LEU A 203 -27.49 8.27 0.04
CA LEU A 203 -26.88 7.49 -1.03
C LEU A 203 -26.13 8.45 -1.96
N PRO A 204 -24.92 8.11 -2.41
CA PRO A 204 -24.29 8.84 -3.50
C PRO A 204 -25.17 8.66 -4.73
N THR A 205 -25.83 9.74 -5.16
CA THR A 205 -26.62 9.72 -6.39
C THR A 205 -25.69 10.19 -7.50
N THR A 206 -25.42 9.33 -8.48
CA THR A 206 -24.69 9.73 -9.69
C THR A 206 -25.45 10.85 -10.41
N PRO A 207 -24.77 11.87 -10.95
CA PRO A 207 -25.41 12.93 -11.73
C PRO A 207 -26.19 12.33 -12.90
N ARG A 208 -27.41 12.81 -13.10
CA ARG A 208 -28.30 12.37 -14.18
C ARG A 208 -27.67 12.75 -15.53
N SER A 209 -27.47 11.78 -16.43
CA SER A 209 -26.91 12.04 -17.77
C SER A 209 -27.77 13.04 -18.55
N ARG A 210 -27.13 14.04 -19.16
CA ARG A 210 -27.76 15.10 -19.96
C ARG A 210 -28.35 14.53 -21.26
N PRO A 211 -29.61 14.82 -21.63
CA PRO A 211 -30.12 14.49 -22.95
C PRO A 211 -29.48 15.39 -24.03
N PRO A 212 -29.27 14.90 -25.26
CA PRO A 212 -28.55 15.62 -26.29
C PRO A 212 -29.30 16.89 -26.73
N THR A 213 -28.58 18.00 -26.79
CA THR A 213 -29.07 19.28 -27.32
C THR A 213 -29.26 19.14 -28.83
N GLN A 214 -30.48 19.33 -29.34
CA GLN A 214 -30.70 19.48 -30.79
C GLN A 214 -30.22 20.86 -31.22
N GLU A 215 -29.18 20.91 -32.06
CA GLU A 215 -28.78 22.12 -32.77
C GLU A 215 -29.87 22.54 -33.77
N LYS A 216 -30.12 23.84 -33.84
CA LYS A 216 -30.97 24.47 -34.84
C LYS A 216 -30.21 25.59 -35.51
#